data_AF-I3E0U9-F1
#
_entry.id   AF-I3E0U9-F1
#
_cell.length_a   1.000
_cell.length_b   1.000
_cell.length_c   1.000
_cell.angle_alpha   90.00
_cell.angle_beta   90.00
_cell.angle_gamma   90.00
#
_symmetry.space_group_name_H-M   'P 1'
#
loop_
_entity.id
_entity.type
_entity.pdbx_description
1 polymer ?
#
loop_
_entity_poly.entity_id
_entity_poly.type
_entity_poly.pdbx_seq_one_letter_code
_entity_poly.pdbx_strand_id
1 'polypeptide(L)'
;MEKHSNKQIIDDIIDLEQYAKKGEKPPKGKRYRIRIDKDYYVVDVSEMTGREILVLAGKTPPERFRLDQKLKGGATQKIELSDIVDLTTPGMERFMTLPLDQTEGGV
;
A
#
# COMPACT_ATOMS: atom_id res chain seq x y z
N MET A 1 -24.34 26.04 -8.22
CA MET A 1 -24.50 25.08 -7.11
C MET A 1 -23.12 24.63 -6.69
N GLU A 2 -22.70 25.12 -5.53
CA GLU A 2 -21.36 25.00 -4.98
C GLU A 2 -20.93 23.56 -4.72
N LYS A 3 -19.69 23.24 -5.09
CA LYS A 3 -18.96 22.12 -4.50
C LYS A 3 -17.77 22.66 -3.72
N HIS A 4 -18.05 23.51 -2.74
CA HIS A 4 -17.12 23.82 -1.65
C HIS A 4 -17.10 22.64 -0.69
N SER A 5 -16.31 21.59 -0.96
CA SER A 5 -15.78 20.72 0.11
C SER A 5 -14.75 19.75 -0.46
N ASN A 6 -13.54 20.22 -0.73
CA ASN A 6 -12.42 19.29 -1.00
C ASN A 6 -11.12 19.69 -0.28
N LYS A 7 -11.17 20.70 0.59
CA LYS A 7 -9.98 21.24 1.27
C LYS A 7 -9.82 20.74 2.70
N GLN A 8 -10.91 20.32 3.38
CA GLN A 8 -10.89 19.89 4.78
C GLN A 8 -10.49 18.42 5.00
N ILE A 9 -10.47 17.59 3.94
CA ILE A 9 -10.15 16.15 4.06
C ILE A 9 -8.64 15.91 4.15
N ILE A 10 -7.82 16.88 3.75
CA ILE A 10 -6.39 16.69 3.45
C ILE A 10 -5.50 16.77 4.72
N ASP A 11 -5.90 17.54 5.75
CA ASP A 11 -5.06 17.78 6.94
C ASP A 11 -4.86 16.56 7.86
N ASP A 12 -5.75 15.55 7.80
CA ASP A 12 -5.68 14.35 8.65
C ASP A 12 -5.13 13.10 7.92
N ILE A 13 -4.62 13.24 6.70
CA ILE A 13 -4.11 12.11 5.92
C ILE A 13 -2.59 12.02 6.08
N ILE A 14 -2.12 10.92 6.66
CA ILE A 14 -0.70 10.64 6.82
C ILE A 14 -0.18 10.02 5.53
N ASP A 15 0.66 10.76 4.79
CA ASP A 15 1.29 10.25 3.57
C ASP A 15 2.55 9.43 3.85
N LEU A 16 2.40 8.10 3.80
CA LEU A 16 3.45 7.18 4.20
C LEU A 16 4.70 7.26 3.31
N GLU A 17 4.54 7.55 2.01
CA GLU A 17 5.66 7.73 1.08
C GLU A 17 6.57 8.91 1.50
N GLN A 18 5.99 9.99 2.04
CA GLN A 18 6.74 11.17 2.46
C GLN A 18 7.52 10.92 3.75
N TYR A 19 6.90 10.24 4.72
CA TYR A 19 7.58 9.83 5.95
C TYR A 19 8.73 8.86 5.66
N ALA A 20 8.50 7.89 4.75
CA ALA A 20 9.54 6.97 4.32
C ALA A 20 10.76 7.67 3.69
N LYS A 21 10.54 8.65 2.80
CA LYS A 21 11.63 9.45 2.21
C LYS A 21 12.44 10.19 3.27
N LYS A 22 11.76 10.81 4.24
CA LYS A 22 12.42 11.47 5.39
C LYS A 22 13.11 10.48 6.32
N GLY A 23 12.70 9.21 6.33
CA GLY A 23 13.19 8.20 7.27
C GLY A 23 12.59 8.38 8.67
N GLU A 24 11.43 9.04 8.75
CA GLU A 24 10.71 9.27 10.00
C GLU A 24 9.65 8.19 10.19
N LYS A 25 9.31 7.90 11.45
CA LYS A 25 8.18 7.04 11.75
C LYS A 25 6.88 7.83 11.57
N PRO A 26 5.93 7.36 10.75
CA PRO A 26 4.62 7.97 10.65
C PRO A 26 3.94 8.01 12.03
N PRO A 27 3.30 9.11 12.42
CA PRO A 27 2.48 9.13 13.63
C PRO A 27 1.34 8.12 13.49
N LYS A 28 0.82 7.61 14.60
CA LYS A 28 -0.41 6.83 14.57
C LYS A 28 -1.56 7.79 14.28
N GLY A 29 -2.16 7.67 13.10
CA GLY A 29 -3.29 8.48 12.67
C GLY A 29 -4.51 7.65 12.33
N LYS A 30 -5.60 8.35 12.02
CA LYS A 30 -6.88 7.74 11.63
C LYS A 30 -6.90 7.34 10.16
N ARG A 31 -6.08 7.95 9.30
CA ARG A 31 -6.07 7.71 7.86
C ARG A 31 -4.66 7.78 7.29
N TYR A 32 -4.32 6.79 6.49
CA TYR A 32 -3.01 6.63 5.86
C TYR A 32 -3.18 6.62 4.35
N ARG A 33 -2.37 7.43 3.66
CA ARG A 33 -2.23 7.35 2.22
C ARG A 33 -1.09 6.40 1.87
N ILE A 34 -1.43 5.32 1.19
CA ILE A 34 -0.49 4.34 0.64
C ILE A 34 -0.45 4.46 -0.87
N ARG A 35 0.71 4.15 -1.45
CA ARG A 35 0.88 4.03 -2.89
C ARG A 35 0.94 2.57 -3.28
N ILE A 36 0.11 2.15 -4.22
CA ILE A 36 0.15 0.82 -4.83
C ILE A 36 0.35 1.01 -6.33
N ASP A 37 1.46 0.51 -6.87
CA ASP A 37 1.93 0.78 -8.22
C ASP A 37 2.08 2.30 -8.50
N LYS A 38 1.13 2.86 -9.24
CA LYS A 38 1.07 4.29 -9.62
C LYS A 38 -0.06 5.04 -8.92
N ASP A 39 -0.96 4.31 -8.28
CA ASP A 39 -2.18 4.86 -7.69
C ASP A 39 -2.03 5.07 -6.19
N TYR A 40 -2.76 6.05 -5.67
CA TYR A 40 -2.79 6.39 -4.25
C TYR A 40 -4.13 6.02 -3.65
N TYR A 41 -4.10 5.34 -2.51
CA TYR A 41 -5.27 4.89 -1.77
C TYR A 41 -5.21 5.44 -0.35
N VAL A 42 -6.36 5.75 0.23
CA VAL A 42 -6.47 6.18 1.62
C VAL A 42 -7.19 5.10 2.40
N VAL A 43 -6.57 4.63 3.48
CA VAL A 43 -7.10 3.58 4.37
C VAL A 43 -7.16 4.08 5.79
N ASP A 44 -8.16 3.66 6.55
CA ASP A 44 -8.36 4.06 7.96
C ASP A 44 -7.77 3.08 8.99
N VAL A 45 -7.09 2.04 8.51
CA VAL A 45 -6.43 1.02 9.33
C VAL A 45 -4.91 1.19 9.29
N SER A 46 -4.23 0.86 10.40
CA SER A 46 -2.77 0.86 10.48
C SER A 46 -2.13 -0.44 9.99
N GLU A 47 -2.92 -1.51 9.88
CA GLU A 47 -2.47 -2.84 9.49
C GLU A 47 -3.39 -3.39 8.41
N MET A 48 -2.80 -4.06 7.43
CA MET A 48 -3.54 -4.74 6.37
C MET A 48 -2.83 -6.03 5.97
N THR A 49 -3.58 -7.05 5.58
CA THR A 49 -3.02 -8.24 4.97
C THR A 49 -2.57 -7.99 3.53
N GLY A 50 -1.64 -8.79 3.02
CA GLY A 50 -1.26 -8.76 1.61
C GLY A 50 -2.47 -8.93 0.67
N ARG A 51 -3.43 -9.78 1.05
CA ARG A 51 -4.71 -9.96 0.34
C ARG A 51 -5.50 -8.66 0.28
N GLU A 52 -5.70 -7.98 1.40
CA GLU A 52 -6.49 -6.75 1.44
C GLU A 52 -5.86 -5.63 0.61
N ILE A 53 -4.53 -5.52 0.61
CA ILE A 53 -3.81 -4.55 -0.22
C ILE A 53 -4.02 -4.83 -1.71
N LEU A 54 -3.94 -6.09 -2.13
CA LEU A 54 -4.19 -6.48 -3.53
C LEU A 54 -5.65 -6.20 -3.94
N VAL A 55 -6.61 -6.57 -3.09
CA VAL A 55 -8.04 -6.33 -3.35
C VAL A 55 -8.34 -4.84 -3.42
N LEU A 56 -7.73 -4.02 -2.54
CA LEU A 56 -7.86 -2.56 -2.56
C LEU A 56 -7.41 -1.96 -3.90
N ALA A 57 -6.35 -2.52 -4.49
CA ALA A 57 -5.84 -2.13 -5.81
C ALA A 57 -6.59 -2.79 -7.00
N GLY A 58 -7.74 -3.43 -6.76
CA GLY A 58 -8.54 -4.11 -7.77
C GLY A 58 -7.92 -5.39 -8.32
N LYS A 59 -6.90 -5.95 -7.67
CA LYS A 59 -6.21 -7.18 -8.08
C LYS A 59 -6.95 -8.41 -7.58
N THR A 60 -8.05 -8.73 -8.25
CA THR A 60 -8.92 -9.86 -7.92
C THR A 60 -9.02 -10.84 -9.10
N PRO A 61 -8.84 -12.16 -8.90
CA PRO A 61 -8.50 -12.81 -7.63
C PRO A 61 -7.04 -12.53 -7.19
N PRO A 62 -6.79 -12.27 -5.89
CA PRO A 62 -5.47 -11.87 -5.39
C PRO A 62 -4.40 -12.95 -5.53
N GLU A 63 -4.79 -14.23 -5.62
CA GLU A 63 -3.90 -15.38 -5.84
C GLU A 63 -3.17 -15.34 -7.19
N ARG A 64 -3.63 -14.50 -8.12
CA ARG A 64 -2.99 -14.30 -9.43
C ARG A 64 -1.96 -13.17 -9.42
N PHE A 65 -1.68 -12.59 -8.26
CA PHE A 65 -0.77 -11.46 -8.12
C PHE A 65 0.19 -11.68 -6.96
N ARG A 66 1.44 -11.27 -7.17
CA ARG A 66 2.45 -11.10 -6.13
C ARG A 66 2.40 -9.67 -5.63
N LEU A 67 2.55 -9.51 -4.32
CA LEU A 67 2.73 -8.22 -3.67
C LEU A 67 4.15 -8.09 -3.14
N ASP A 68 4.80 -6.97 -3.47
CA ASP A 68 6.10 -6.59 -2.94
C ASP A 68 6.01 -5.20 -2.29
N GLN A 69 6.61 -5.02 -1.12
CA GLN A 69 6.84 -3.69 -0.55
C GLN A 69 8.24 -3.18 -0.91
N LYS A 70 8.31 -1.94 -1.36
CA LYS A 70 9.56 -1.22 -1.54
C LYS A 70 9.85 -0.38 -0.30
N LEU A 71 11.04 -0.57 0.25
CA LEU A 71 11.55 0.18 1.39
C LEU A 71 12.57 1.24 0.95
N LYS A 72 12.75 2.25 1.81
CA LYS A 72 13.81 3.26 1.69
C LYS A 72 15.16 2.56 1.52
N GLY A 73 15.95 3.05 0.56
CA GLY A 73 17.24 2.44 0.19
C GLY A 73 17.12 1.38 -0.91
N GLY A 74 15.92 1.15 -1.45
CA GLY A 74 15.71 0.31 -2.64
C GLY A 74 15.52 -1.17 -2.35
N ALA A 75 15.61 -1.60 -1.08
CA ALA A 75 15.28 -2.95 -0.69
C ALA A 75 13.80 -3.24 -0.99
N THR A 76 13.53 -4.47 -1.45
CA THR A 76 12.17 -4.94 -1.73
C THR A 76 11.93 -6.22 -0.96
N GLN A 77 10.76 -6.33 -0.33
CA GLN A 77 10.36 -7.51 0.42
C GLN A 77 9.04 -8.04 -0.12
N LYS A 78 8.98 -9.36 -0.34
CA LYS A 78 7.73 -10.03 -0.73
C LYS A 78 6.78 -10.08 0.47
N ILE A 79 5.50 -9.87 0.21
CA ILE A 79 4.41 -10.01 1.18
C ILE A 79 3.49 -11.12 0.69
N GLU A 80 3.30 -12.16 1.50
CA GLU A 80 2.33 -13.21 1.23
C GLU A 80 0.89 -12.73 1.51
N LEU A 81 -0.10 -13.43 0.97
CA LEU A 81 -1.50 -13.03 1.08
C LEU A 81 -2.00 -12.93 2.54
N SER A 82 -1.47 -13.76 3.43
CA SER A 82 -1.81 -13.80 4.86
C SER A 82 -0.92 -12.94 5.74
N ASP A 83 0.17 -12.39 5.19
CA ASP A 83 1.09 -11.57 5.98
C ASP A 83 0.42 -10.26 6.37
N ILE A 84 0.53 -9.91 7.65
CA ILE A 84 0.04 -8.64 8.19
C ILE A 84 1.14 -7.59 8.03
N VAL A 85 0.82 -6.51 7.33
CA VAL A 85 1.72 -5.39 7.08
C VAL A 85 1.33 -4.23 7.98
N ASP A 86 2.24 -3.80 8.86
CA ASP A 86 2.12 -2.55 9.62
C ASP A 86 2.49 -1.37 8.71
N LEU A 87 1.49 -0.59 8.29
CA LEU A 87 1.63 0.59 7.45
C LEU A 87 2.39 1.72 8.16
N THR A 88 2.55 1.66 9.47
CA THR A 88 3.35 2.60 10.27
C THR A 88 4.83 2.20 10.35
N THR A 89 5.23 1.12 9.67
CA THR A 89 6.63 0.72 9.53
C THR A 89 7.45 1.83 8.86
N PRO A 90 8.50 2.35 9.52
CA PRO A 90 9.34 3.38 8.93
C PRO A 90 9.99 2.92 7.62
N GLY A 91 10.03 3.81 6.63
CA GLY A 91 10.72 3.54 5.38
C GLY A 91 9.88 2.81 4.32
N MET A 92 8.59 2.54 4.54
CA MET A 92 7.71 2.00 3.51
C MET A 92 7.37 3.04 2.43
N GLU A 93 7.93 2.88 1.22
CA GLU A 93 7.73 3.86 0.14
C GLU A 93 6.46 3.57 -0.67
N ARG A 94 6.29 2.32 -1.12
CA ARG A 94 5.15 1.90 -1.95
C ARG A 94 5.01 0.38 -1.98
N PHE A 95 3.83 -0.08 -2.35
CA PHE A 95 3.58 -1.45 -2.78
C PHE A 95 3.66 -1.58 -4.30
N MET A 96 4.07 -2.74 -4.76
CA MET A 96 4.18 -3.09 -6.17
C MET A 96 3.45 -4.41 -6.39
N THR A 97 2.62 -4.46 -7.42
CA THR A 97 1.90 -5.67 -7.81
C THR A 97 2.46 -6.23 -9.10
N LEU A 98 2.62 -7.55 -9.15
CA LEU A 98 3.10 -8.26 -10.34
C LEU A 98 2.12 -9.40 -10.63
N PRO A 99 1.56 -9.50 -11.84
CA PRO A 99 0.83 -10.69 -12.25
C PRO A 99 1.73 -11.92 -12.10
N LEU A 100 1.22 -12.96 -11.45
CA LEU A 100 1.86 -14.27 -11.47
C LEU A 100 1.51 -14.89 -12.81
N ASP A 101 2.48 -15.00 -13.71
CA ASP A 101 2.33 -15.85 -14.88
C ASP A 101 2.06 -17.27 -14.37
N GLN A 102 0.87 -17.77 -14.67
CA GLN A 102 0.60 -19.18 -14.56
C GLN A 102 1.41 -19.82 -15.69
N THR A 103 2.66 -20.21 -15.44
CA THR A 103 3.27 -21.22 -16.31
C THR A 103 2.45 -22.47 -16.08
N GLU A 104 1.48 -22.69 -16.97
CA GLU A 104 0.90 -23.99 -17.22
C GLU A 104 2.08 -24.93 -17.45
N GLY A 105 2.41 -25.73 -16.43
CA GLY A 105 3.22 -26.91 -16.63
C GLY A 105 2.43 -27.78 -17.58
N GLY A 106 2.74 -27.67 -18.88
CA GLY A 106 2.29 -28.61 -19.90
C GLY A 106 2.60 -30.01 -19.39
N VAL A 107 1.53 -30.79 -19.26
CA VAL A 107 1.56 -32.22 -18.98
C VAL A 107 2.39 -32.98 -20.01
#